data_AF-A0A928Z347-F1
#
_entry.id   AF-A0A928Z347-F1
#
_cell.length_a   1.000
_cell.length_b   1.000
_cell.length_c   1.000
_cell.angle_alpha   90.00
_cell.angle_beta   90.00
_cell.angle_gamma   90.00
#
_symmetry.space_group_name_H-M   'P 1'
#
loop_
_entity.id
_entity.type
_entity.pdbx_description
1 polymer ?
#
loop_
_entity_poly.entity_id
_entity_poly.type
_entity_poly.pdbx_seq_one_letter_code
_entity_poly.pdbx_strand_id
1 'polypeptide(L)'
;MNLPLVLDVIISLVFIYLVLSLLASEIQELIATLLQWRARHLKDSIANLISGGTGDQRNRFAETKVVELVNDIYDDPLIKNVNQEARGLIARGFRLITRIFPGNHRGDYGKNQATGPSYIPSDTFATAFIERLGVSGLVDRLVENRLEKFIHRIIGDVVIYDDIIQLSNPQILPGAWELAAKYGVDLGYDLYFRGLVEDYESVLQDYRRQYADIGTCVSRLSEALDRYTDAASSDSHQAYYVERVKAMKMSLFGKDNERILYSAGLQPTMQEVAGLLDRGSLVYKELATRYDNMQNQADSITQYATERAKALRSYSQNKDADLEPFLNQALGELNTDEYRIYQDYQNYQKAAKVIDSLPDSVRTSMEMLSRRAQSTVATIDGFRTEVAGWFDSSMSRASGVYKRNAKGAALIIGFVIAAFTNADTFHMLNRVSSDETLREVITSQATQIRSEIQVSSSNSQSAKRPGEIAQELEMLKNETDQVLSDMSLPITWNPSNLSRQLGCAYNPIADANAQQSTDPYALLTRQQWNQLYRSCMNKPDAKVTAPVWLQVTQMIMLKPFAFLRMISGWFISGIAIGMGAPFWFDLLSRLVNVRNAGGKPKSSAE
;
A
#
# COMPACT_ATOMS: atom_id res chain seq x y z
N MET A 1 -33.55 22.39 38.28
CA MET A 1 -33.59 22.52 36.80
C MET A 1 -34.59 21.51 36.27
N ASN A 2 -35.43 21.88 35.30
CA ASN A 2 -36.33 20.94 34.64
C ASN A 2 -35.52 19.97 33.76
N LEU A 3 -35.94 18.70 33.66
CA LEU A 3 -35.24 17.68 32.88
C LEU A 3 -34.97 18.10 31.41
N PRO A 4 -35.89 18.79 30.70
CA PRO A 4 -35.62 19.29 29.35
C PRO A 4 -34.48 20.31 29.27
N LEU A 5 -34.39 21.21 30.27
CA LEU A 5 -33.33 22.22 30.33
C LEU A 5 -31.94 21.57 30.50
N VAL A 6 -31.83 20.57 31.37
CA VAL A 6 -30.57 19.84 31.56
C VAL A 6 -30.17 19.13 30.26
N LEU A 7 -31.13 18.52 29.56
CA LEU A 7 -30.91 17.83 28.30
C LEU A 7 -30.41 18.79 27.21
N ASP A 8 -30.99 19.98 27.09
CA ASP A 8 -30.60 20.99 26.10
C ASP A 8 -29.21 21.59 26.36
N VAL A 9 -28.84 21.77 27.63
CA VAL A 9 -27.48 22.18 28.01
C VAL A 9 -26.46 21.11 27.61
N ILE A 10 -26.76 19.83 27.86
CA ILE A 10 -25.87 18.73 27.48
C ILE A 10 -25.75 18.64 25.95
N ILE A 11 -26.86 18.69 25.22
CA ILE A 11 -26.88 18.67 23.74
C ILE A 11 -26.00 19.80 23.18
N SER A 12 -26.12 21.01 23.75
CA SER A 12 -25.33 22.16 23.32
C SER A 12 -23.83 21.97 23.54
N LEU A 13 -23.43 21.44 24.70
CA LEU A 13 -22.02 21.16 24.98
C LEU A 13 -21.46 20.07 24.07
N VAL A 14 -22.21 18.99 23.89
CA VAL A 14 -21.86 17.89 22.97
C VAL A 14 -21.69 18.41 21.55
N PHE A 15 -22.56 19.31 21.10
CA PHE A 15 -22.47 19.92 19.78
C PHE A 15 -21.21 20.79 19.61
N ILE A 16 -20.90 21.64 20.59
CA ILE A 16 -19.67 22.45 20.54
C ILE A 16 -18.43 21.53 20.46
N TYR A 17 -18.38 20.47 21.26
CA TYR A 17 -17.28 19.51 21.20
C TYR A 17 -17.22 18.71 19.90
N LEU A 18 -18.37 18.40 19.30
CA LEU A 18 -18.43 17.77 17.97
C LEU A 18 -17.75 18.66 16.93
N VAL A 19 -18.10 19.95 16.87
CA VAL A 19 -17.51 20.90 15.90
C VAL A 19 -16.01 21.06 16.12
N LEU A 20 -15.57 21.25 17.37
CA LEU A 20 -14.14 21.38 17.68
C LEU A 20 -13.36 20.08 17.37
N SER A 21 -13.98 18.91 17.58
CA SER A 21 -13.36 17.62 17.26
C SER A 21 -13.31 17.33 15.76
N LEU A 22 -14.27 17.84 14.98
CA LEU A 22 -14.22 17.80 13.52
C LEU A 22 -13.03 18.64 13.03
N LEU A 23 -12.90 19.88 13.50
CA LEU A 23 -11.77 20.74 13.18
C LEU A 23 -10.43 20.07 13.55
N ALA A 24 -10.35 19.47 14.73
CA ALA A 24 -9.14 18.77 15.17
C ALA A 24 -8.78 17.58 14.26
N SER A 25 -9.79 16.83 13.80
CA SER A 25 -9.59 15.68 12.90
C SER A 25 -9.09 16.12 11.52
N GLU A 26 -9.66 17.21 10.97
CA GLU A 26 -9.21 17.78 9.70
C GLU A 26 -7.78 18.31 9.76
N ILE A 27 -7.43 19.02 10.85
CA ILE A 27 -6.06 19.50 11.08
C ILE A 27 -5.09 18.32 11.20
N GLN A 28 -5.47 17.28 11.95
CA GLN A 28 -4.64 16.09 12.10
C GLN A 28 -4.40 15.38 10.76
N GLU A 29 -5.43 15.21 9.93
CA GLU A 29 -5.32 14.56 8.63
C GLU A 29 -4.47 15.37 7.65
N LEU A 30 -4.60 16.70 7.66
CA LEU A 30 -3.76 17.61 6.88
C LEU A 30 -2.29 17.48 7.27
N ILE A 31 -1.98 17.49 8.57
CA ILE A 31 -0.62 17.34 9.08
C ILE A 31 -0.05 15.96 8.70
N ALA A 32 -0.82 14.90 8.90
CA ALA A 32 -0.40 13.53 8.57
C ALA A 32 -0.12 13.34 7.07
N THR A 33 -0.92 13.96 6.21
CA THR A 33 -0.76 13.94 4.75
C THR A 33 0.49 14.72 4.32
N LEU A 34 0.68 15.93 4.86
CA LEU A 34 1.84 16.78 4.54
C LEU A 34 3.16 16.16 4.99
N LEU A 35 3.18 15.57 6.18
CA LEU A 35 4.37 14.92 6.74
C LEU A 35 4.52 13.45 6.31
N GLN A 36 3.65 12.95 5.41
CA GLN A 36 3.65 11.57 4.90
C GLN A 36 3.70 10.49 6.00
N TRP A 37 3.13 10.78 7.17
CA TRP A 37 3.23 9.89 8.34
C TRP A 37 2.69 8.50 8.07
N ARG A 38 1.58 8.41 7.34
CA ARG A 38 0.96 7.14 6.99
C ARG A 38 1.78 6.34 5.98
N ALA A 39 2.30 6.99 4.94
CA ALA A 39 3.16 6.34 3.95
C ALA A 39 4.47 5.85 4.58
N ARG A 40 5.09 6.66 5.45
CA ARG A 40 6.30 6.28 6.18
C ARG A 40 6.05 5.10 7.11
N HIS A 41 4.98 5.16 7.90
CA HIS A 41 4.59 4.06 8.77
C HIS A 41 4.34 2.77 7.98
N LEU A 42 3.73 2.85 6.79
CA LEU A 42 3.53 1.71 5.90
C LEU A 42 4.87 1.12 5.44
N LYS A 43 5.82 1.97 4.98
CA LYS A 43 7.16 1.54 4.59
C LYS A 43 7.88 0.84 5.75
N ASP A 44 7.89 1.46 6.93
CA ASP A 44 8.53 0.91 8.13
C ASP A 44 7.89 -0.43 8.54
N SER A 45 6.57 -0.56 8.36
CA SER A 45 5.84 -1.80 8.64
C SER A 45 6.19 -2.92 7.66
N ILE A 46 6.40 -2.59 6.38
CA ILE A 46 6.88 -3.55 5.36
C ILE A 46 8.32 -3.95 5.66
N ALA A 47 9.19 -3.00 6.02
CA ALA A 47 10.57 -3.30 6.43
C ALA A 47 10.60 -4.24 7.65
N ASN A 48 9.75 -3.99 8.66
CA ASN A 48 9.63 -4.85 9.83
C ASN A 48 9.04 -6.23 9.52
N LEU A 49 8.11 -6.30 8.56
CA LEU A 49 7.55 -7.56 8.07
C LEU A 49 8.65 -8.40 7.40
N ILE A 50 9.41 -7.77 6.51
CA ILE A 50 10.49 -8.39 5.74
C ILE A 50 11.65 -8.80 6.65
N SER A 51 11.97 -8.04 7.69
CA SER A 51 13.00 -8.39 8.67
C SER A 51 12.59 -9.51 9.64
N GLY A 52 11.33 -9.96 9.61
CA GLY A 52 10.83 -11.01 10.50
C GLY A 52 10.46 -10.55 11.91
N GLY A 53 10.32 -9.24 12.13
CA GLY A 53 9.92 -8.66 13.43
C GLY A 53 11.00 -8.67 14.51
N THR A 54 12.18 -9.23 14.22
CA THR A 54 13.37 -9.11 15.07
C THR A 54 14.04 -7.77 14.75
N GLY A 55 13.67 -6.72 15.49
CA GLY A 55 14.34 -5.42 15.44
C GLY A 55 15.78 -5.46 15.98
N ASP A 56 16.56 -6.48 15.62
CA ASP A 56 17.94 -6.64 16.08
C ASP A 56 18.84 -5.68 15.30
N GLN A 57 19.06 -4.50 15.90
CA GLN A 57 19.97 -3.45 15.42
C GLN A 57 21.44 -3.88 15.34
N ARG A 58 21.76 -5.16 15.62
CA ARG A 58 23.14 -5.67 15.64
C ARG A 58 23.70 -5.99 14.26
N ASN A 59 22.86 -6.17 13.23
CA ASN A 59 23.33 -6.58 11.90
C ASN A 59 23.01 -5.57 10.80
N ARG A 60 23.91 -4.59 10.61
CA ARG A 60 23.84 -3.58 9.53
C ARG A 60 23.72 -4.18 8.12
N PHE A 61 24.26 -5.38 7.91
CA PHE A 61 24.19 -6.07 6.61
C PHE A 61 22.78 -6.60 6.33
N ALA A 62 22.13 -7.19 7.33
CA ALA A 62 20.73 -7.62 7.23
C ALA A 62 19.81 -6.41 7.00
N GLU A 63 20.07 -5.29 7.69
CA GLU A 63 19.34 -4.03 7.50
C GLU A 63 19.46 -3.50 6.06
N THR A 64 20.65 -3.60 5.46
CA THR A 64 20.88 -3.16 4.07
C THR A 64 20.06 -3.98 3.07
N LYS A 65 20.05 -5.31 3.20
CA LYS A 65 19.24 -6.21 2.35
C LYS A 65 17.75 -5.93 2.47
N VAL A 66 17.26 -5.68 3.69
CA VAL A 66 15.86 -5.33 3.94
C VAL A 66 15.51 -4.02 3.24
N VAL A 67 16.34 -2.98 3.40
CA VAL A 67 16.10 -1.67 2.78
C VAL A 67 16.14 -1.76 1.25
N GLU A 68 17.07 -2.52 0.67
CA GLU A 68 17.15 -2.74 -0.77
C GLU A 68 15.88 -3.43 -1.31
N LEU A 69 15.46 -4.54 -0.69
CA LEU A 69 14.25 -5.25 -1.09
C LEU A 69 12.99 -4.39 -0.93
N VAL A 70 12.86 -3.63 0.16
CA VAL A 70 11.75 -2.69 0.35
C VAL A 70 11.75 -1.65 -0.78
N ASN A 71 12.91 -1.05 -1.10
CA ASN A 71 12.99 -0.06 -2.16
C ASN A 71 12.64 -0.67 -3.53
N ASP A 72 13.07 -1.89 -3.82
CA ASP A 72 12.71 -2.58 -5.06
C ASP A 72 11.20 -2.88 -5.14
N ILE A 73 10.55 -3.23 -4.04
CA ILE A 73 9.07 -3.37 -3.97
C ILE A 73 8.38 -2.04 -4.26
N TYR A 74 8.85 -0.93 -3.66
CA TYR A 74 8.30 0.39 -3.94
C TYR A 74 8.60 0.88 -5.36
N ASP A 75 9.63 0.32 -6.00
CA ASP A 75 9.94 0.59 -7.39
C ASP A 75 9.03 -0.16 -8.38
N ASP A 76 8.17 -1.06 -7.89
CA ASP A 76 7.24 -1.81 -8.71
C ASP A 76 6.13 -0.95 -9.35
N PRO A 77 5.84 -1.09 -10.66
CA PRO A 77 4.79 -0.33 -11.33
C PRO A 77 3.44 -0.37 -10.61
N LEU A 78 3.07 -1.51 -10.01
CA LEU A 78 1.80 -1.63 -9.31
C LEU A 78 1.77 -0.78 -8.05
N ILE A 79 2.85 -0.78 -7.27
CA ILE A 79 2.98 0.04 -6.05
C ILE A 79 3.08 1.52 -6.39
N LYS A 80 3.84 1.85 -7.46
CA LYS A 80 3.95 3.23 -7.96
C LYS A 80 2.61 3.78 -8.42
N ASN A 81 1.76 2.97 -9.05
CA ASN A 81 0.45 3.41 -9.52
C ASN A 81 -0.56 3.63 -8.39
N VAL A 82 -0.42 2.92 -7.26
CA VAL A 82 -1.24 3.16 -6.06
C VAL A 82 -0.83 4.46 -5.36
N ASN A 83 0.40 4.95 -5.60
CA ASN A 83 0.86 6.23 -5.08
C ASN A 83 0.20 7.39 -5.83
N GLN A 84 -0.89 7.90 -5.27
CA GLN A 84 -1.55 9.10 -5.77
C GLN A 84 -0.78 10.36 -5.33
N GLU A 85 0.30 10.69 -6.05
CA GLU A 85 1.00 11.95 -5.80
C GLU A 85 0.08 13.15 -6.10
N ALA A 86 -0.04 14.08 -5.15
CA ALA A 86 -0.75 15.33 -5.39
C ALA A 86 -0.04 16.15 -6.48
N ARG A 87 -0.71 16.34 -7.63
CA ARG A 87 -0.23 17.12 -8.77
C ARG A 87 -0.84 18.53 -8.74
N GLY A 88 -0.01 19.58 -8.80
CA GLY A 88 -0.48 20.97 -8.84
C GLY A 88 0.50 22.01 -8.28
N LEU A 89 0.21 23.30 -8.48
CA LEU A 89 1.02 24.43 -7.99
C LEU A 89 1.09 24.47 -6.46
N ILE A 90 -0.04 24.26 -5.79
CA ILE A 90 -0.14 24.19 -4.33
C ILE A 90 0.69 23.01 -3.79
N ALA A 91 0.59 21.83 -4.43
CA ALA A 91 1.37 20.66 -4.06
C ALA A 91 2.89 20.82 -4.28
N ARG A 92 3.33 21.67 -5.22
CA ARG A 92 4.76 22.02 -5.39
C ARG A 92 5.25 22.93 -4.26
N GLY A 93 4.43 23.92 -3.87
CA GLY A 93 4.73 24.79 -2.72
C GLY A 93 4.86 23.98 -1.42
N PHE A 94 3.91 23.07 -1.17
CA PHE A 94 3.98 22.19 -0.02
C PHE A 94 5.21 21.27 -0.03
N ARG A 95 5.60 20.73 -1.19
CA ARG A 95 6.84 19.92 -1.30
C ARG A 95 8.11 20.67 -0.94
N LEU A 96 8.15 22.00 -1.14
CA LEU A 96 9.30 22.81 -0.73
C LEU A 96 9.38 22.91 0.81
N ILE A 97 8.22 23.03 1.46
CA ILE A 97 8.10 23.08 2.92
C ILE A 97 8.39 21.70 3.51
N THR A 98 7.86 20.62 2.93
CA THR A 98 7.95 19.29 3.52
C THR A 98 9.34 18.65 3.41
N ARG A 99 10.19 19.13 2.48
CA ARG A 99 11.60 18.70 2.34
C ARG A 99 12.48 18.99 3.56
N ILE A 100 12.13 19.98 4.38
CA ILE A 100 12.90 20.26 5.60
C ILE A 100 12.63 19.24 6.72
N PHE A 101 11.59 18.42 6.56
CA PHE A 101 11.24 17.37 7.51
C PHE A 101 11.87 16.03 7.09
N PRO A 102 12.41 15.25 8.04
CA PRO A 102 13.04 13.97 7.74
C PRO A 102 12.03 12.96 7.17
N GLY A 103 12.38 12.28 6.07
CA GLY A 103 11.54 11.25 5.43
C GLY A 103 10.74 11.67 4.19
N ASN A 104 10.99 12.87 3.63
CA ASN A 104 10.37 13.39 2.40
C ASN A 104 11.38 13.80 1.31
N HIS A 105 12.49 13.05 1.21
CA HIS A 105 13.54 13.24 0.21
C HIS A 105 13.38 12.26 -0.95
N ARG A 106 13.90 12.61 -2.13
CA ARG A 106 13.99 11.65 -3.23
C ARG A 106 14.84 10.46 -2.79
N GLY A 107 14.31 9.25 -2.95
CA GLY A 107 14.95 8.02 -2.47
C GLY A 107 14.30 7.44 -1.21
N ASP A 108 13.40 8.19 -0.56
CA ASP A 108 12.72 7.70 0.65
C ASP A 108 11.64 6.66 0.31
N TYR A 109 11.19 6.56 -0.94
CA TYR A 109 10.26 5.54 -1.42
C TYR A 109 10.73 5.00 -2.77
N GLY A 110 11.50 3.90 -2.76
CA GLY A 110 12.19 3.41 -3.97
C GLY A 110 13.31 4.36 -4.44
N LYS A 111 13.84 4.16 -5.65
CA LYS A 111 15.03 4.91 -6.13
C LYS A 111 14.77 6.38 -6.43
N ASN A 112 13.55 6.72 -6.85
CA ASN A 112 13.26 8.04 -7.43
C ASN A 112 12.06 8.79 -6.82
N GLN A 113 11.32 8.19 -5.88
CA GLN A 113 10.13 8.82 -5.31
C GLN A 113 10.44 9.51 -3.99
N ALA A 114 9.76 10.64 -3.76
CA ALA A 114 9.87 11.41 -2.52
C ALA A 114 8.64 11.24 -1.62
N THR A 115 7.56 10.65 -2.14
CA THR A 115 6.30 10.36 -1.44
C THR A 115 5.92 8.92 -1.73
N GLY A 116 5.16 8.30 -0.83
CA GLY A 116 4.71 6.92 -0.99
C GLY A 116 3.19 6.78 -0.84
N PRO A 117 2.62 5.63 -1.24
CA PRO A 117 1.21 5.34 -1.01
C PRO A 117 0.89 5.32 0.49
N SER A 118 -0.27 5.84 0.86
CA SER A 118 -0.78 5.79 2.23
C SER A 118 -1.38 4.42 2.57
N TYR A 119 -1.73 3.63 1.57
CA TYR A 119 -2.27 2.28 1.71
C TYR A 119 -1.91 1.47 0.47
N ILE A 120 -1.60 0.19 0.66
CA ILE A 120 -1.37 -0.76 -0.43
C ILE A 120 -2.34 -1.93 -0.22
N PRO A 121 -3.20 -2.26 -1.20
CA PRO A 121 -4.02 -3.47 -1.14
C PRO A 121 -3.15 -4.72 -1.06
N SER A 122 -3.55 -5.72 -0.28
CA SER A 122 -2.76 -6.93 -0.07
C SER A 122 -2.50 -7.71 -1.35
N ASP A 123 -3.48 -7.81 -2.24
CA ASP A 123 -3.33 -8.43 -3.56
C ASP A 123 -2.31 -7.72 -4.44
N THR A 124 -2.27 -6.38 -4.38
CA THR A 124 -1.29 -5.56 -5.12
C THR A 124 0.11 -5.76 -4.55
N PHE A 125 0.23 -5.77 -3.22
CA PHE A 125 1.50 -6.08 -2.56
C PHE A 125 1.99 -7.48 -2.92
N ALA A 126 1.14 -8.50 -2.83
CA ALA A 126 1.51 -9.88 -3.08
C ALA A 126 1.98 -10.08 -4.53
N THR A 127 1.32 -9.47 -5.51
CA THR A 127 1.80 -9.49 -6.91
C THR A 127 3.15 -8.81 -7.04
N ALA A 128 3.25 -7.56 -6.58
CA ALA A 128 4.49 -6.80 -6.69
C ALA A 128 5.64 -7.54 -5.98
N PHE A 129 5.38 -8.13 -4.83
CA PHE A 129 6.36 -8.87 -4.06
C PHE A 129 6.83 -10.12 -4.80
N ILE A 130 5.93 -11.01 -5.24
CA ILE A 130 6.27 -12.24 -5.98
C ILE A 130 7.02 -11.92 -7.28
N GLU A 131 6.58 -10.89 -7.99
CA GLU A 131 7.22 -10.42 -9.23
C GLU A 131 8.65 -9.92 -8.95
N ARG A 132 8.85 -9.13 -7.89
CA ARG A 132 10.18 -8.65 -7.49
C ARG A 132 11.11 -9.77 -7.04
N LEU A 133 10.56 -10.84 -6.49
CA LEU A 133 11.31 -12.05 -6.18
C LEU A 133 11.69 -12.87 -7.43
N GLY A 134 11.10 -12.57 -8.59
CA GLY A 134 11.37 -13.29 -9.84
C GLY A 134 10.89 -14.75 -9.83
N VAL A 135 9.97 -15.09 -8.93
CA VAL A 135 9.51 -16.48 -8.72
C VAL A 135 8.91 -17.04 -10.00
N SER A 136 8.04 -16.29 -10.68
CA SER A 136 7.38 -16.72 -11.92
C SER A 136 8.41 -17.11 -12.99
N GLY A 137 9.41 -16.25 -13.22
CA GLY A 137 10.46 -16.52 -14.20
C GLY A 137 11.35 -17.72 -13.83
N LEU A 138 11.60 -17.96 -12.54
CA LEU A 138 12.32 -19.15 -12.08
C LEU A 138 11.51 -20.43 -12.26
N VAL A 139 10.20 -20.38 -12.00
CA VAL A 139 9.28 -21.50 -12.21
C VAL A 139 9.23 -21.87 -13.69
N ASP A 140 9.05 -20.89 -14.59
CA ASP A 140 9.00 -21.14 -16.02
C ASP A 140 10.26 -21.86 -16.52
N ARG A 141 11.44 -21.47 -16.02
CA ARG A 141 12.72 -22.10 -16.39
C ARG A 141 12.92 -23.47 -15.80
N LEU A 142 12.44 -23.69 -14.58
CA LEU A 142 12.43 -25.02 -13.99
C LEU A 142 11.57 -25.96 -14.81
N VAL A 143 10.36 -25.52 -15.19
CA VAL A 143 9.44 -26.29 -16.02
C VAL A 143 10.04 -26.53 -17.40
N GLU A 144 10.65 -25.53 -18.02
CA GLU A 144 11.36 -25.68 -19.30
C GLU A 144 12.48 -26.74 -19.22
N ASN A 145 13.32 -26.67 -18.18
CA ASN A 145 14.41 -27.63 -17.95
C ASN A 145 13.87 -29.05 -17.76
N ARG A 146 12.76 -29.20 -17.04
CA ARG A 146 12.13 -30.51 -16.83
C ARG A 146 11.44 -31.03 -18.08
N LEU A 147 10.82 -30.14 -18.88
CA LEU A 147 10.21 -30.47 -20.16
C LEU A 147 11.25 -30.99 -21.15
N GLU A 148 12.36 -30.29 -21.30
CA GLU A 148 13.48 -30.68 -22.16
C GLU A 148 14.07 -32.03 -21.72
N LYS A 149 14.38 -32.20 -20.42
CA LYS A 149 14.84 -33.49 -19.88
C LYS A 149 13.84 -34.62 -20.11
N PHE A 150 12.55 -34.33 -20.03
CA PHE A 150 11.50 -35.31 -20.27
C PHE A 150 11.42 -35.70 -21.75
N ILE A 151 11.50 -34.73 -22.65
CA ILE A 151 11.61 -34.95 -24.10
C ILE A 151 12.82 -35.85 -24.40
N HIS A 152 14.01 -35.49 -23.91
CA HIS A 152 15.22 -36.30 -24.09
C HIS A 152 15.12 -37.70 -23.47
N ARG A 153 14.34 -37.87 -22.40
CA ARG A 153 14.07 -39.20 -21.84
C ARG A 153 13.23 -40.07 -22.77
N ILE A 154 12.38 -39.50 -23.62
CA ILE A 154 11.56 -40.24 -24.59
C ILE A 154 12.34 -40.48 -25.89
N ILE A 155 12.81 -39.40 -26.53
CA ILE A 155 13.38 -39.44 -27.90
C ILE A 155 14.91 -39.41 -27.93
N GLY A 156 15.57 -39.20 -26.80
CA GLY A 156 17.01 -39.00 -26.72
C GLY A 156 17.48 -37.58 -26.97
N ASP A 157 18.71 -37.31 -26.54
CA ASP A 157 19.48 -36.16 -26.99
C ASP A 157 20.04 -36.52 -28.37
N VAL A 158 19.44 -35.98 -29.41
CA VAL A 158 19.67 -36.36 -30.81
C VAL A 158 20.15 -35.17 -31.64
N VAL A 159 21.01 -35.46 -32.61
CA VAL A 159 21.45 -34.52 -33.63
C VAL A 159 21.05 -35.05 -35.00
N ILE A 160 20.54 -34.16 -35.85
CA ILE A 160 20.17 -34.46 -37.22
C ILE A 160 21.31 -34.01 -38.14
N TYR A 161 21.96 -34.97 -38.81
CA TYR A 161 22.96 -34.71 -39.84
C TYR A 161 22.42 -35.16 -41.20
N ASP A 162 22.18 -34.19 -42.08
CA ASP A 162 21.46 -34.37 -43.35
C ASP A 162 20.08 -35.01 -43.13
N ASP A 163 20.01 -36.34 -43.26
CA ASP A 163 18.79 -37.15 -43.12
C ASP A 163 18.89 -38.25 -42.07
N ILE A 164 19.97 -38.28 -41.28
CA ILE A 164 20.21 -39.32 -40.27
C ILE A 164 20.10 -38.72 -38.87
N ILE A 165 19.31 -39.38 -38.01
CA ILE A 165 19.20 -39.07 -36.60
C ILE A 165 20.24 -39.88 -35.83
N GLN A 166 21.06 -39.20 -35.03
CA GLN A 166 22.07 -39.86 -34.19
C GLN A 166 21.99 -39.34 -32.77
N LEU A 167 22.24 -40.23 -31.80
CA LEU A 167 22.37 -39.82 -30.40
C LEU A 167 23.65 -39.00 -30.19
N SER A 168 23.53 -37.87 -29.50
CA SER A 168 24.66 -37.03 -29.08
C SER A 168 25.68 -37.84 -28.26
N ASN A 169 25.20 -38.80 -27.46
CA ASN A 169 26.04 -39.79 -26.79
C ASN A 169 25.53 -41.22 -27.08
N PRO A 170 26.15 -41.95 -28.03
CA PRO A 170 25.72 -43.30 -28.40
C PRO A 170 25.83 -44.35 -27.27
N GLN A 171 26.53 -44.06 -26.18
CA GLN A 171 26.65 -44.99 -25.04
C GLN A 171 25.40 -45.01 -24.15
N ILE A 172 24.55 -43.99 -24.26
CA ILE A 172 23.33 -43.85 -23.47
C ILE A 172 22.16 -44.03 -24.43
N LEU A 173 21.36 -45.09 -24.24
CA LEU A 173 20.16 -45.37 -25.02
C LEU A 173 18.92 -45.00 -24.19
N PRO A 174 18.37 -43.77 -24.34
CA PRO A 174 17.17 -43.36 -23.63
C PRO A 174 15.90 -43.80 -24.35
N GLY A 175 14.89 -44.20 -23.57
CA GLY A 175 13.50 -44.32 -24.02
C GLY A 175 13.31 -45.14 -25.29
N ALA A 176 12.90 -44.46 -26.38
CA ALA A 176 12.65 -45.06 -27.68
C ALA A 176 13.86 -45.81 -28.23
N TRP A 177 15.09 -45.32 -27.99
CA TRP A 177 16.32 -45.95 -28.49
C TRP A 177 16.65 -47.26 -27.79
N GLU A 178 16.39 -47.35 -26.48
CA GLU A 178 16.55 -48.61 -25.72
C GLU A 178 15.59 -49.68 -26.25
N LEU A 179 14.33 -49.28 -26.46
CA LEU A 179 13.30 -50.16 -27.02
C LEU A 179 13.67 -50.59 -28.44
N ALA A 180 14.11 -49.65 -29.29
CA ALA A 180 14.47 -49.94 -30.67
C ALA A 180 15.65 -50.92 -30.75
N ALA A 181 16.70 -50.70 -29.98
CA ALA A 181 17.85 -51.61 -29.91
C ALA A 181 17.44 -53.02 -29.45
N LYS A 182 16.49 -53.13 -28.51
CA LYS A 182 15.99 -54.42 -28.02
C LYS A 182 15.20 -55.22 -29.07
N TYR A 183 14.50 -54.54 -29.96
CA TYR A 183 13.64 -55.16 -30.98
C TYR A 183 14.24 -55.11 -32.39
N GLY A 184 15.48 -54.63 -32.55
CA GLY A 184 16.17 -54.55 -33.84
C GLY A 184 15.62 -53.50 -34.79
N VAL A 185 15.04 -52.42 -34.27
CA VAL A 185 14.53 -51.28 -35.05
C VAL A 185 15.64 -50.23 -35.19
N ASP A 186 15.86 -49.73 -36.41
CA ASP A 186 16.80 -48.64 -36.68
C ASP A 186 16.06 -47.30 -36.75
N LEU A 187 16.15 -46.52 -35.68
CA LEU A 187 15.54 -45.20 -35.61
C LEU A 187 16.31 -44.14 -36.39
N GLY A 188 17.58 -44.38 -36.75
CA GLY A 188 18.42 -43.38 -37.39
C GLY A 188 17.93 -42.95 -38.77
N TYR A 189 17.24 -43.86 -39.47
CA TYR A 189 16.67 -43.64 -40.81
C TYR A 189 15.12 -43.64 -40.81
N ASP A 190 14.49 -43.69 -39.63
CA ASP A 190 13.03 -43.72 -39.53
C ASP A 190 12.46 -42.31 -39.73
N LEU A 191 11.80 -42.10 -40.88
CA LEU A 191 11.17 -40.83 -41.25
C LEU A 191 10.04 -40.42 -40.28
N TYR A 192 9.30 -41.38 -39.71
CA TYR A 192 8.24 -41.08 -38.74
C TYR A 192 8.84 -40.71 -37.38
N PHE A 193 9.95 -41.36 -36.99
CA PHE A 193 10.68 -40.98 -35.79
C PHE A 193 11.30 -39.58 -35.93
N ARG A 194 11.81 -39.22 -37.12
CA ARG A 194 12.24 -37.85 -37.43
C ARG A 194 11.12 -36.84 -37.19
N GLY A 195 9.93 -37.11 -37.73
CA GLY A 195 8.76 -36.25 -37.51
C GLY A 195 8.42 -36.09 -36.03
N LEU A 196 8.56 -37.15 -35.22
CA LEU A 196 8.37 -37.06 -33.76
C LEU A 196 9.41 -36.14 -33.09
N VAL A 197 10.69 -36.24 -33.49
CA VAL A 197 11.77 -35.38 -32.98
C VAL A 197 11.49 -33.92 -33.31
N GLU A 198 11.15 -33.63 -34.57
CA GLU A 198 10.83 -32.27 -35.04
C GLU A 198 9.58 -31.70 -34.33
N ASP A 199 8.53 -32.52 -34.15
CA ASP A 199 7.33 -32.14 -33.40
C ASP A 199 7.66 -31.81 -31.92
N TYR A 200 8.49 -32.62 -31.27
CA TYR A 200 8.90 -32.42 -29.87
C TYR A 200 9.74 -31.16 -29.71
N GLU A 201 10.67 -30.91 -30.64
CA GLU A 201 11.45 -29.68 -30.66
C GLU A 201 10.55 -28.46 -30.85
N SER A 202 9.58 -28.53 -31.78
CA SER A 202 8.59 -27.46 -31.99
C SER A 202 7.79 -27.17 -30.72
N VAL A 203 7.32 -28.19 -29.99
CA VAL A 203 6.60 -27.99 -28.73
C VAL A 203 7.47 -27.28 -27.68
N LEU A 204 8.73 -27.67 -27.55
CA LEU A 204 9.66 -27.02 -26.62
C LEU A 204 9.91 -25.57 -27.01
N GLN A 205 10.04 -25.26 -28.30
CA GLN A 205 10.18 -23.89 -28.79
C GLN A 205 8.94 -23.05 -28.52
N ASP A 206 7.74 -23.61 -28.69
CA ASP A 206 6.48 -22.90 -28.43
C ASP A 206 6.28 -22.60 -26.94
N TYR A 207 6.70 -23.51 -26.06
CA TYR A 207 6.75 -23.24 -24.62
C TYR A 207 7.72 -22.10 -24.29
N ARG A 208 8.95 -22.15 -24.82
CA ARG A 208 9.99 -21.11 -24.63
C ARG A 208 9.51 -19.72 -25.09
N ARG A 209 8.74 -19.67 -26.17
CA ARG A 209 8.17 -18.42 -26.73
C ARG A 209 6.88 -17.97 -26.04
N GLN A 210 6.42 -18.71 -25.03
CA GLN A 210 5.14 -18.48 -24.35
C GLN A 210 3.93 -18.49 -25.30
N TYR A 211 4.03 -19.24 -26.41
CA TYR A 211 2.92 -19.46 -27.35
C TYR A 211 2.00 -20.62 -26.92
N ALA A 212 2.48 -21.47 -26.02
CA ALA A 212 1.73 -22.57 -25.46
C ALA A 212 2.00 -22.69 -23.95
N ASP A 213 0.95 -22.94 -23.17
CA ASP A 213 1.09 -23.32 -21.77
C ASP A 213 1.52 -24.80 -21.64
N ILE A 214 1.87 -25.22 -20.42
CA ILE A 214 2.35 -26.58 -20.19
C ILE A 214 1.30 -27.65 -20.50
N GLY A 215 0.01 -27.35 -20.29
CA GLY A 215 -1.09 -28.26 -20.61
C GLY A 215 -1.20 -28.52 -22.12
N THR A 216 -1.11 -27.45 -22.91
CA THR A 216 -1.09 -27.52 -24.38
C THR A 216 0.12 -28.29 -24.89
N CYS A 217 1.30 -28.03 -24.30
CA CYS A 217 2.53 -28.76 -24.64
C CYS A 217 2.37 -30.27 -24.38
N VAL A 218 1.83 -30.64 -23.23
CA VAL A 218 1.57 -32.03 -22.86
C VAL A 218 0.65 -32.73 -23.85
N SER A 219 -0.45 -32.10 -24.24
CA SER A 219 -1.37 -32.64 -25.24
C SER A 219 -0.68 -32.85 -26.59
N ARG A 220 0.08 -31.84 -27.05
CA ARG A 220 0.80 -31.93 -28.32
C ARG A 220 1.90 -33.00 -28.33
N LEU A 221 2.63 -33.18 -27.23
CA LEU A 221 3.61 -34.27 -27.10
C LEU A 221 2.94 -35.64 -27.15
N SER A 222 1.76 -35.77 -26.54
CA SER A 222 0.98 -37.01 -26.56
C SER A 222 0.48 -37.31 -27.98
N GLU A 223 -0.11 -36.33 -28.65
CA GLU A 223 -0.62 -36.45 -30.02
C GLU A 223 0.49 -36.75 -31.04
N ALA A 224 1.65 -36.12 -30.91
CA ALA A 224 2.81 -36.41 -31.79
C ALA A 224 3.29 -37.85 -31.61
N LEU A 225 3.30 -38.37 -30.38
CA LEU A 225 3.66 -39.75 -30.12
C LEU A 225 2.61 -40.73 -30.66
N ASP A 226 1.32 -40.39 -30.59
CA ASP A 226 0.26 -41.18 -31.23
C ASP A 226 0.45 -41.25 -32.73
N ARG A 227 0.64 -40.10 -33.40
CA ARG A 227 0.90 -40.02 -34.84
C ARG A 227 2.08 -40.90 -35.26
N TYR A 228 3.18 -40.86 -34.50
CA TYR A 228 4.32 -41.73 -34.73
C TYR A 228 3.95 -43.21 -34.60
N THR A 229 3.34 -43.62 -33.49
CA THR A 229 3.02 -45.03 -33.26
C THR A 229 1.97 -45.58 -34.23
N ASP A 230 1.05 -44.76 -34.70
CA ASP A 230 0.05 -45.17 -35.68
C ASP A 230 0.67 -45.32 -37.07
N ALA A 231 1.57 -44.41 -37.48
CA ALA A 231 2.29 -44.53 -38.74
C ALA A 231 3.24 -45.74 -38.76
N ALA A 232 4.00 -45.94 -37.68
CA ALA A 232 4.95 -47.05 -37.54
C ALA A 232 4.26 -48.43 -37.44
N SER A 233 3.00 -48.48 -37.01
CA SER A 233 2.24 -49.74 -36.88
C SER A 233 1.95 -50.44 -38.22
N SER A 234 2.13 -49.73 -39.34
CA SER A 234 1.94 -50.27 -40.68
C SER A 234 3.04 -51.27 -41.11
N ASP A 235 4.20 -51.26 -40.43
CA ASP A 235 5.29 -52.21 -40.66
C ASP A 235 5.20 -53.41 -39.70
N SER A 236 4.94 -54.60 -40.25
CA SER A 236 4.84 -55.84 -39.47
C SER A 236 6.12 -56.19 -38.70
N HIS A 237 7.29 -55.71 -39.16
CA HIS A 237 8.57 -55.96 -38.49
C HIS A 237 8.74 -55.12 -37.21
N GLN A 238 7.97 -54.04 -37.06
CA GLN A 238 8.06 -53.11 -35.93
C GLN A 238 6.91 -53.26 -34.93
N ALA A 239 5.94 -54.14 -35.19
CA ALA A 239 4.72 -54.27 -34.39
C ALA A 239 4.98 -54.40 -32.88
N TYR A 240 5.94 -55.24 -32.47
CA TYR A 240 6.29 -55.39 -31.05
C TYR A 240 6.94 -54.14 -30.46
N TYR A 241 7.78 -53.44 -31.21
CA TYR A 241 8.39 -52.20 -30.77
C TYR A 241 7.32 -51.12 -30.56
N VAL A 242 6.43 -50.94 -31.54
CA VAL A 242 5.33 -49.96 -31.51
C VAL A 242 4.40 -50.20 -30.31
N GLU A 243 4.00 -51.44 -30.06
CA GLU A 243 3.17 -51.78 -28.89
C GLU A 243 3.86 -51.42 -27.56
N ARG A 244 5.18 -51.55 -27.49
CA ARG A 244 5.96 -51.19 -26.30
C ARG A 244 6.10 -49.67 -26.16
N VAL A 245 6.20 -48.93 -27.26
CA VAL A 245 6.14 -47.46 -27.25
C VAL A 245 4.76 -46.97 -26.80
N LYS A 246 3.66 -47.58 -27.28
CA LYS A 246 2.29 -47.28 -26.82
C LYS A 246 2.12 -47.57 -25.32
N ALA A 247 2.66 -48.68 -24.83
CA ALA A 247 2.66 -48.99 -23.41
C ALA A 247 3.50 -47.99 -22.58
N MET A 248 4.65 -47.56 -23.09
CA MET A 248 5.46 -46.50 -22.49
C MET A 248 4.68 -45.18 -22.42
N LYS A 249 4.04 -44.75 -23.53
CA LYS A 249 3.18 -43.57 -23.56
C LYS A 249 2.10 -43.63 -22.48
N MET A 250 1.34 -44.71 -22.42
CA MET A 250 0.28 -44.90 -21.42
C MET A 250 0.82 -44.85 -19.98
N SER A 251 2.03 -45.36 -19.75
CA SER A 251 2.70 -45.30 -18.45
C SER A 251 3.07 -43.87 -18.05
N LEU A 252 3.60 -43.08 -18.98
CA LEU A 252 4.10 -41.72 -18.74
C LEU A 252 2.96 -40.69 -18.69
N PHE A 253 2.11 -40.67 -19.71
CA PHE A 253 1.05 -39.67 -19.89
C PHE A 253 -0.22 -40.03 -19.11
N GLY A 254 -0.51 -41.32 -18.92
CA GLY A 254 -1.81 -41.77 -18.41
C GLY A 254 -2.90 -41.68 -19.48
N LYS A 255 -4.15 -41.95 -19.09
CA LYS A 255 -5.29 -41.94 -20.02
C LYS A 255 -5.66 -40.53 -20.48
N ASP A 256 -5.62 -39.58 -19.55
CA ASP A 256 -6.07 -38.20 -19.77
C ASP A 256 -4.89 -37.22 -19.95
N ASN A 257 -3.69 -37.75 -20.20
CA ASN A 257 -2.43 -36.99 -20.28
C ASN A 257 -2.02 -36.22 -19.00
N GLU A 258 -2.73 -36.34 -17.88
CA GLU A 258 -2.38 -35.58 -16.66
C GLU A 258 -1.18 -36.14 -15.89
N ARG A 259 -0.86 -37.43 -16.03
CA ARG A 259 0.19 -38.07 -15.21
C ARG A 259 1.58 -37.52 -15.49
N ILE A 260 1.83 -37.07 -16.71
CA ILE A 260 3.08 -36.43 -17.10
C ILE A 260 3.36 -35.16 -16.30
N LEU A 261 2.33 -34.39 -15.94
CA LEU A 261 2.49 -33.15 -15.16
C LEU A 261 3.19 -33.42 -13.82
N TYR A 262 2.89 -34.57 -13.21
CA TYR A 262 3.48 -35.00 -11.94
C TYR A 262 4.74 -35.86 -12.14
N SER A 263 4.70 -36.85 -13.02
CA SER A 263 5.79 -37.83 -13.20
C SER A 263 7.03 -37.25 -13.90
N ALA A 264 6.87 -36.17 -14.64
CA ALA A 264 7.96 -35.38 -15.19
C ALA A 264 8.22 -34.09 -14.39
N GLY A 265 7.46 -33.83 -13.32
CA GLY A 265 7.61 -32.65 -12.48
C GLY A 265 7.34 -31.32 -13.19
N LEU A 266 6.53 -31.33 -14.27
CA LEU A 266 6.20 -30.17 -15.09
C LEU A 266 5.21 -29.22 -14.39
N GLN A 267 4.54 -29.69 -13.35
CA GLN A 267 3.80 -28.87 -12.41
C GLN A 267 4.51 -28.90 -11.05
N PRO A 268 5.43 -27.96 -10.79
CA PRO A 268 6.17 -27.91 -9.53
C PRO A 268 5.22 -27.75 -8.34
N THR A 269 5.51 -28.45 -7.26
CA THR A 269 4.83 -28.24 -5.98
C THR A 269 5.19 -26.86 -5.41
N MET A 270 4.34 -26.30 -4.57
CA MET A 270 4.61 -25.00 -3.94
C MET A 270 5.89 -25.04 -3.09
N GLN A 271 6.24 -26.20 -2.53
CA GLN A 271 7.51 -26.39 -1.82
C GLN A 271 8.71 -26.28 -2.76
N GLU A 272 8.61 -26.81 -3.99
CA GLU A 272 9.64 -26.63 -5.00
C GLU A 272 9.73 -25.17 -5.45
N VAL A 273 8.58 -24.49 -5.60
CA VAL A 273 8.51 -23.05 -5.91
C VAL A 273 9.21 -22.22 -4.83
N ALA A 274 8.96 -22.47 -3.54
CA ALA A 274 9.69 -21.81 -2.46
C ALA A 274 11.16 -22.24 -2.40
N GLY A 275 11.46 -23.48 -2.74
CA GLY A 275 12.82 -24.00 -2.86
C GLY A 275 13.65 -23.23 -3.89
N LEU A 276 13.05 -22.68 -4.95
CA LEU A 276 13.75 -21.82 -5.91
C LEU A 276 14.28 -20.53 -5.27
N LEU A 277 13.76 -20.10 -4.11
CA LEU A 277 14.25 -18.94 -3.36
C LEU A 277 15.34 -19.30 -2.33
N ASP A 278 15.81 -20.55 -2.33
CA ASP A 278 16.86 -21.04 -1.45
C ASP A 278 17.96 -21.75 -2.24
N ARG A 279 19.17 -21.17 -2.26
CA ARG A 279 20.35 -21.80 -2.89
C ARG A 279 20.69 -23.17 -2.32
N GLY A 280 20.29 -23.44 -1.08
CA GLY A 280 20.50 -24.74 -0.43
C GLY A 280 19.65 -25.86 -1.03
N SER A 281 18.50 -25.53 -1.63
CA SER A 281 17.50 -26.49 -2.06
C SER A 281 17.97 -27.33 -3.24
N LEU A 282 17.45 -28.57 -3.33
CA LEU A 282 17.74 -29.46 -4.46
C LEU A 282 17.19 -28.90 -5.78
N VAL A 283 16.05 -28.23 -5.73
CA VAL A 283 15.37 -27.66 -6.90
C VAL A 283 16.15 -26.47 -7.46
N TYR A 284 16.66 -25.59 -6.60
CA TYR A 284 17.53 -24.51 -7.05
C TYR A 284 18.80 -25.06 -7.69
N LYS A 285 19.43 -26.08 -7.07
CA LYS A 285 20.62 -26.74 -7.63
C LYS A 285 20.35 -27.42 -8.97
N GLU A 286 19.18 -28.04 -9.13
CA GLU A 286 18.73 -28.62 -10.41
C GLU A 286 18.73 -27.57 -11.52
N LEU A 287 18.19 -26.37 -11.23
CA LEU A 287 18.15 -25.26 -12.17
C LEU A 287 19.55 -24.64 -12.39
N ALA A 288 20.29 -24.40 -11.31
CA ALA A 288 21.62 -23.80 -11.36
C ALA A 288 22.59 -24.64 -12.22
N THR A 289 22.56 -25.96 -12.07
CA THR A 289 23.43 -26.87 -12.85
C THR A 289 23.26 -26.67 -14.36
N ARG A 290 22.04 -26.43 -14.84
CA ARG A 290 21.79 -26.14 -16.27
C ARG A 290 22.54 -24.88 -16.71
N TYR A 291 22.45 -23.80 -15.92
CA TYR A 291 23.08 -22.52 -16.26
C TYR A 291 24.59 -22.50 -16.01
N ASP A 292 25.09 -23.26 -15.04
CA ASP A 292 26.52 -23.45 -14.80
C ASP A 292 27.20 -24.09 -16.02
N ASN A 293 26.55 -25.07 -16.65
CA ASN A 293 27.05 -25.70 -17.88
C ASN A 293 27.09 -24.74 -19.08
N MET A 294 26.22 -23.73 -19.09
CA MET A 294 26.12 -22.72 -20.16
C MET A 294 26.95 -21.47 -19.89
N GLN A 295 27.50 -21.32 -18.67
CA GLN A 295 28.15 -20.09 -18.21
C GLN A 295 29.27 -19.63 -19.14
N ASN A 296 30.22 -20.50 -19.48
CA ASN A 296 31.37 -20.13 -20.31
C ASN A 296 30.94 -19.60 -21.69
N GLN A 297 29.92 -20.22 -22.29
CA GLN A 297 29.38 -19.80 -23.57
C GLN A 297 28.63 -18.47 -23.44
N ALA A 298 27.80 -18.33 -22.41
CA ALA A 298 27.06 -17.10 -22.15
C ALA A 298 27.98 -15.90 -21.82
N ASP A 299 29.06 -16.13 -21.09
CA ASP A 299 30.07 -15.12 -20.76
C ASP A 299 30.80 -14.65 -22.04
N SER A 300 31.17 -15.58 -22.92
CA SER A 300 31.76 -15.27 -24.23
C SER A 300 30.80 -14.42 -25.09
N ILE A 301 29.53 -14.81 -25.19
CA ILE A 301 28.50 -14.07 -25.94
C ILE A 301 28.28 -12.69 -25.33
N THR A 302 28.19 -12.60 -24.00
CA THR A 302 28.01 -11.33 -23.27
C THR A 302 29.20 -10.39 -23.51
N GLN A 303 30.42 -10.93 -23.47
CA GLN A 303 31.64 -10.17 -23.75
C GLN A 303 31.64 -9.67 -25.20
N TYR A 304 31.35 -10.54 -26.17
CA TYR A 304 31.24 -10.15 -27.57
C TYR A 304 30.22 -9.02 -27.77
N ALA A 305 28.99 -9.19 -27.28
CA ALA A 305 27.93 -8.21 -27.43
C ALA A 305 28.30 -6.86 -26.77
N THR A 306 28.95 -6.91 -25.60
CA THR A 306 29.39 -5.71 -24.87
C THR A 306 30.51 -4.97 -25.60
N GLU A 307 31.54 -5.68 -26.09
CA GLU A 307 32.63 -5.07 -26.84
C GLU A 307 32.13 -4.52 -28.19
N ARG A 308 31.22 -5.24 -28.85
CA ARG A 308 30.55 -4.77 -30.06
C ARG A 308 29.74 -3.49 -29.79
N ALA A 309 28.98 -3.44 -28.70
CA ALA A 309 28.24 -2.25 -28.28
C ALA A 309 29.16 -1.05 -28.00
N LYS A 310 30.29 -1.26 -27.32
CA LYS A 310 31.30 -0.21 -27.06
C LYS A 310 31.92 0.30 -28.37
N ALA A 311 32.20 -0.60 -29.31
CA ALA A 311 32.70 -0.23 -30.63
C ALA A 311 31.66 0.59 -31.40
N LEU A 312 30.39 0.18 -31.43
CA LEU A 312 29.31 0.95 -32.06
C LEU A 312 29.14 2.34 -31.43
N ARG A 313 29.22 2.43 -30.09
CA ARG A 313 29.17 3.69 -29.35
C ARG A 313 30.36 4.60 -29.69
N SER A 314 31.55 4.06 -29.93
CA SER A 314 32.73 4.89 -30.25
C SER A 314 32.61 5.60 -31.60
N TYR A 315 31.80 5.07 -32.52
CA TYR A 315 31.46 5.71 -33.79
C TYR A 315 30.26 6.68 -33.69
N SER A 316 29.56 6.72 -32.55
CA SER A 316 28.47 7.67 -32.31
C SER A 316 28.99 9.09 -32.15
N GLN A 317 28.29 10.07 -32.75
CA GLN A 317 28.59 11.49 -32.55
C GLN A 317 28.37 11.92 -31.10
N ASN A 318 27.52 11.22 -30.34
CA ASN A 318 27.26 11.50 -28.93
C ASN A 318 28.05 10.54 -28.04
N LYS A 319 29.18 11.01 -27.50
CA LYS A 319 30.05 10.22 -26.60
C LYS A 319 29.38 9.90 -25.25
N ASP A 320 28.41 10.71 -24.83
CA ASP A 320 27.68 10.52 -23.56
C ASP A 320 26.42 9.67 -23.73
N ALA A 321 26.17 9.11 -24.92
CA ALA A 321 25.02 8.24 -25.15
C ALA A 321 25.08 6.97 -24.27
N ASP A 322 23.92 6.58 -23.74
CA ASP A 322 23.77 5.33 -22.97
C ASP A 322 24.21 4.12 -23.81
N LEU A 323 24.75 3.10 -23.14
CA LEU A 323 25.27 1.90 -23.82
C LEU A 323 24.13 0.98 -24.32
N GLU A 324 22.97 1.03 -23.67
CA GLU A 324 21.82 0.14 -23.92
C GLU A 324 21.36 0.08 -25.38
N PRO A 325 21.15 1.20 -26.12
CA PRO A 325 20.76 1.14 -27.53
C PRO A 325 21.81 0.43 -28.40
N PHE A 326 23.10 0.62 -28.13
CA PHE A 326 24.18 -0.06 -28.87
C PHE A 326 24.28 -1.54 -28.50
N LEU A 327 23.97 -1.89 -27.24
CA LEU A 327 23.89 -3.28 -26.81
C LEU A 327 22.74 -3.99 -27.52
N ASN A 328 21.55 -3.39 -27.61
CA ASN A 328 20.43 -3.95 -28.35
C ASN A 328 20.76 -4.17 -29.83
N GLN A 329 21.50 -3.23 -30.44
CA GLN A 329 21.99 -3.41 -31.80
C GLN A 329 22.98 -4.57 -31.92
N ALA A 330 23.97 -4.68 -31.04
CA ALA A 330 24.94 -5.77 -31.03
C ALA A 330 24.27 -7.14 -30.81
N LEU A 331 23.27 -7.20 -29.94
CA LEU A 331 22.49 -8.41 -29.69
C LEU A 331 21.68 -8.85 -30.91
N GLY A 332 21.26 -7.90 -31.77
CA GLY A 332 20.58 -8.21 -33.04
C GLY A 332 21.51 -8.81 -34.11
N GLU A 333 22.83 -8.79 -33.91
CA GLU A 333 23.81 -9.45 -34.80
C GLU A 333 24.05 -10.92 -34.42
N LEU A 334 23.61 -11.36 -33.23
CA LEU A 334 23.75 -12.74 -32.78
C LEU A 334 22.84 -13.67 -33.56
N ASN A 335 23.27 -14.93 -33.75
CA ASN A 335 22.37 -15.94 -34.26
C ASN A 335 21.31 -16.33 -33.20
N THR A 336 20.29 -17.06 -33.61
CA THR A 336 19.14 -17.43 -32.75
C THR A 336 19.56 -18.16 -31.48
N ASP A 337 20.53 -19.08 -31.55
CA ASP A 337 20.99 -19.85 -30.40
C ASP A 337 21.84 -18.99 -29.45
N GLU A 338 22.75 -18.18 -29.99
CA GLU A 338 23.56 -17.25 -29.20
C GLU A 338 22.69 -16.23 -28.45
N TYR A 339 21.72 -15.63 -29.14
CA TYR A 339 20.79 -14.69 -28.53
C TYR A 339 19.96 -15.36 -27.42
N ARG A 340 19.49 -16.59 -27.64
CA ARG A 340 18.77 -17.38 -26.64
C ARG A 340 19.62 -17.63 -25.40
N ILE A 341 20.85 -18.13 -25.58
CA ILE A 341 21.78 -18.42 -24.48
C ILE A 341 22.06 -17.15 -23.66
N TYR A 342 22.31 -16.03 -24.34
CA TYR A 342 22.48 -14.75 -23.68
C TYR A 342 21.24 -14.36 -22.86
N GLN A 343 20.06 -14.32 -23.47
CA GLN A 343 18.83 -13.91 -22.79
C GLN A 343 18.52 -14.81 -21.59
N ASP A 344 18.67 -16.12 -21.77
CA ASP A 344 18.39 -17.09 -20.74
C ASP A 344 19.35 -16.94 -19.56
N TYR A 345 20.65 -16.85 -19.82
CA TYR A 345 21.64 -16.70 -18.77
C TYR A 345 21.50 -15.37 -18.02
N GLN A 346 21.26 -14.25 -18.72
CA GLN A 346 21.09 -12.94 -18.10
C GLN A 346 19.88 -12.89 -17.16
N ASN A 347 18.76 -13.46 -17.59
CA ASN A 347 17.56 -13.55 -16.75
C ASN A 347 17.76 -14.49 -15.55
N TYR A 348 18.61 -15.52 -15.66
CA TYR A 348 18.96 -16.41 -14.53
C TYR A 348 19.79 -15.63 -13.52
N GLN A 349 20.82 -14.92 -13.99
CA GLN A 349 21.67 -14.10 -13.13
C GLN A 349 20.88 -13.02 -12.39
N LYS A 350 19.91 -12.37 -13.05
CA LYS A 350 19.01 -11.40 -12.41
C LYS A 350 18.27 -12.04 -11.24
N ALA A 351 17.66 -13.21 -11.44
CA ALA A 351 16.93 -13.92 -10.38
C ALA A 351 17.87 -14.43 -9.27
N ALA A 352 19.03 -14.98 -9.62
CA ALA A 352 20.04 -15.42 -8.67
C ALA A 352 20.54 -14.28 -7.77
N LYS A 353 20.74 -13.09 -8.34
CA LYS A 353 21.13 -11.88 -7.60
C LYS A 353 20.05 -11.45 -6.60
N VAL A 354 18.78 -11.51 -6.98
CA VAL A 354 17.66 -11.25 -6.06
C VAL A 354 17.72 -12.23 -4.89
N ILE A 355 17.90 -13.52 -5.16
CA ILE A 355 18.00 -14.56 -4.13
C ILE A 355 19.17 -14.29 -3.16
N ASP A 356 20.31 -13.82 -3.65
CA ASP A 356 21.46 -13.46 -2.80
C ASP A 356 21.17 -12.29 -1.87
N SER A 357 20.35 -11.34 -2.34
CA SER A 357 19.92 -10.17 -1.58
C SER A 357 18.76 -10.47 -0.62
N LEU A 358 18.14 -11.65 -0.67
CA LEU A 358 17.00 -11.96 0.20
C LEU A 358 17.40 -12.06 1.67
N PRO A 359 16.64 -11.42 2.59
CA PRO A 359 16.73 -11.68 4.02
C PRO A 359 16.29 -13.10 4.39
N ASP A 360 16.95 -13.71 5.38
CA ASP A 360 16.63 -15.08 5.82
C ASP A 360 15.18 -15.22 6.31
N SER A 361 14.67 -14.19 6.99
CA SER A 361 13.27 -14.08 7.44
C SER A 361 12.26 -14.20 6.28
N VAL A 362 12.59 -13.64 5.11
CA VAL A 362 11.75 -13.78 3.91
C VAL A 362 11.79 -15.21 3.43
N ARG A 363 12.97 -15.83 3.32
CA ARG A 363 13.11 -17.23 2.88
C ARG A 363 12.28 -18.17 3.76
N THR A 364 12.42 -18.06 5.08
CA THR A 364 11.64 -18.87 6.03
C THR A 364 10.14 -18.60 5.91
N SER A 365 9.74 -17.34 5.74
CA SER A 365 8.32 -16.99 5.55
C SER A 365 7.77 -17.61 4.26
N MET A 366 8.49 -17.50 3.14
CA MET A 366 8.07 -18.08 1.86
C MET A 366 7.97 -19.61 1.94
N GLU A 367 8.89 -20.27 2.62
CA GLU A 367 8.81 -21.72 2.86
C GLU A 367 7.52 -22.08 3.63
N MET A 368 7.24 -21.40 4.75
CA MET A 368 6.03 -21.66 5.53
C MET A 368 4.74 -21.39 4.75
N LEU A 369 4.67 -20.26 4.03
CA LEU A 369 3.50 -19.90 3.22
C LEU A 369 3.29 -20.89 2.07
N SER A 370 4.36 -21.39 1.46
CA SER A 370 4.27 -22.39 0.39
C SER A 370 3.71 -23.73 0.88
N ARG A 371 4.10 -24.18 2.09
CA ARG A 371 3.54 -25.38 2.71
C ARG A 371 2.04 -25.23 2.96
N ARG A 372 1.60 -24.04 3.37
CA ARG A 372 0.18 -23.75 3.58
C ARG A 372 -0.59 -23.69 2.25
N ALA A 373 -0.06 -23.00 1.25
CA ALA A 373 -0.65 -22.93 -0.09
C ALA A 373 -0.80 -24.34 -0.69
N GLN A 374 0.22 -25.19 -0.57
CA GLN A 374 0.16 -26.59 -1.02
C GLN A 374 -1.01 -27.37 -0.41
N SER A 375 -1.37 -27.08 0.85
CA SER A 375 -2.45 -27.77 1.55
C SER A 375 -3.86 -27.24 1.22
N THR A 376 -3.96 -26.05 0.62
CA THR A 376 -5.23 -25.40 0.27
C THR A 376 -5.46 -25.43 -1.23
N VAL A 377 -4.65 -24.71 -2.00
CA VAL A 377 -4.71 -24.63 -3.47
C VAL A 377 -3.28 -24.67 -3.99
N ALA A 378 -2.89 -25.79 -4.60
CA ALA A 378 -1.55 -26.02 -5.13
C ALA A 378 -1.29 -25.28 -6.46
N THR A 379 -1.54 -23.98 -6.48
CA THR A 379 -1.33 -23.09 -7.63
C THR A 379 -0.58 -21.83 -7.20
N ILE A 380 0.04 -21.14 -8.18
CA ILE A 380 0.72 -19.87 -7.93
C ILE A 380 -0.23 -18.81 -7.36
N ASP A 381 -1.51 -18.82 -7.76
CA ASP A 381 -2.54 -17.94 -7.21
C ASP A 381 -2.87 -18.28 -5.75
N GLY A 382 -2.88 -19.57 -5.40
CA GLY A 382 -2.99 -20.01 -4.01
C GLY A 382 -1.82 -19.49 -3.16
N PHE A 383 -0.59 -19.57 -3.68
CA PHE A 383 0.58 -19.01 -3.01
C PHE A 383 0.50 -17.48 -2.85
N ARG A 384 0.07 -16.77 -3.90
CA ARG A 384 -0.18 -15.32 -3.84
C ARG A 384 -1.20 -14.95 -2.76
N THR A 385 -2.26 -15.74 -2.62
CA THR A 385 -3.29 -15.53 -1.59
C THR A 385 -2.70 -15.65 -0.18
N GLU A 386 -1.81 -16.62 0.05
CA GLU A 386 -1.11 -16.76 1.33
C GLU A 386 -0.16 -15.60 1.64
N VAL A 387 0.55 -15.10 0.62
CA VAL A 387 1.39 -13.90 0.75
C VAL A 387 0.54 -12.66 1.05
N ALA A 388 -0.61 -12.50 0.41
CA ALA A 388 -1.56 -11.43 0.69
C ALA A 388 -2.07 -11.49 2.14
N GLY A 389 -2.45 -12.68 2.62
CA GLY A 389 -2.89 -12.90 4.01
C GLY A 389 -1.78 -12.64 5.05
N TRP A 390 -0.53 -12.98 4.72
CA TRP A 390 0.64 -12.66 5.54
C TRP A 390 0.86 -11.15 5.68
N PHE A 391 0.76 -10.42 4.57
CA PHE A 391 0.84 -8.97 4.54
C PHE A 391 -0.30 -8.33 5.35
N ASP A 392 -1.55 -8.73 5.13
CA ASP A 392 -2.72 -8.19 5.85
C ASP A 392 -2.61 -8.41 7.36
N SER A 393 -2.15 -9.59 7.77
CA SER A 393 -1.91 -9.90 9.18
C SER A 393 -0.87 -8.95 9.80
N SER A 394 0.18 -8.61 9.06
CA SER A 394 1.17 -7.64 9.49
C SER A 394 0.61 -6.22 9.54
N MET A 395 -0.11 -5.82 8.49
CA MET A 395 -0.68 -4.48 8.36
C MET A 395 -1.79 -4.22 9.38
N SER A 396 -2.54 -5.23 9.80
CA SER A 396 -3.53 -5.12 10.89
C SER A 396 -2.85 -4.74 12.22
N ARG A 397 -1.74 -5.41 12.56
CA ARG A 397 -0.94 -5.10 13.77
C ARG A 397 -0.30 -3.72 13.68
N ALA A 398 0.33 -3.41 12.53
CA ALA A 398 0.95 -2.13 12.26
C ALA A 398 -0.06 -0.97 12.33
N SER A 399 -1.22 -1.12 11.70
CA SER A 399 -2.29 -0.11 11.71
C SER A 399 -2.78 0.20 13.12
N GLY A 400 -2.74 -0.78 14.03
CA GLY A 400 -3.03 -0.55 15.45
C GLY A 400 -2.04 0.41 16.12
N VAL A 401 -0.74 0.29 15.82
CA VAL A 401 0.30 1.20 16.31
C VAL A 401 0.10 2.61 15.76
N TYR A 402 -0.14 2.75 14.46
CA TYR A 402 -0.44 4.04 13.83
C TYR A 402 -1.65 4.72 14.49
N LYS A 403 -2.77 4.01 14.67
CA LYS A 403 -3.98 4.55 15.31
C LYS A 403 -3.72 5.03 16.73
N ARG A 404 -2.86 4.35 17.50
CA ARG A 404 -2.47 4.79 18.85
C ARG A 404 -1.66 6.07 18.83
N ASN A 405 -0.68 6.18 17.93
CA ASN A 405 0.15 7.37 17.78
C ASN A 405 -0.69 8.56 17.30
N ALA A 406 -1.61 8.32 16.35
CA ALA A 406 -2.56 9.33 15.88
C ALA A 406 -3.47 9.85 17.00
N LYS A 407 -3.95 8.99 17.91
CA LYS A 407 -4.70 9.44 19.11
C LYS A 407 -3.87 10.35 20.02
N GLY A 408 -2.57 10.07 20.18
CA GLY A 408 -1.67 10.95 20.91
C GLY A 408 -1.52 12.32 20.25
N ALA A 409 -1.38 12.36 18.92
CA ALA A 409 -1.36 13.60 18.15
C ALA A 409 -2.69 14.36 18.25
N ALA A 410 -3.83 13.67 18.17
CA ALA A 410 -5.18 14.23 18.34
C ALA A 410 -5.32 14.98 19.66
N LEU A 411 -4.80 14.40 20.74
CA LEU A 411 -4.88 14.95 22.08
C LEU A 411 -4.01 16.21 22.23
N ILE A 412 -2.82 16.23 21.62
CA ILE A 412 -1.97 17.44 21.57
C ILE A 412 -2.68 18.54 20.76
N ILE A 413 -3.20 18.21 19.58
CA ILE A 413 -3.97 19.13 18.74
C ILE A 413 -5.19 19.66 19.52
N GLY A 414 -5.88 18.80 20.26
CA GLY A 414 -7.01 19.17 21.10
C GLY A 414 -6.65 20.18 22.17
N PHE A 415 -5.54 20.00 22.90
CA PHE A 415 -5.05 21.00 23.85
C PHE A 415 -4.67 22.33 23.19
N VAL A 416 -4.01 22.27 22.03
CA VAL A 416 -3.64 23.47 21.26
C VAL A 416 -4.89 24.22 20.82
N ILE A 417 -5.90 23.53 20.28
CA ILE A 417 -7.18 24.12 19.88
C ILE A 417 -7.90 24.69 21.09
N ALA A 418 -7.96 23.98 22.22
CA ALA A 418 -8.64 24.45 23.42
C ALA A 418 -8.02 25.77 23.94
N ALA A 419 -6.69 25.85 24.01
CA ALA A 419 -5.99 27.06 24.41
C ALA A 419 -6.14 28.18 23.36
N PHE A 420 -5.98 27.86 22.07
CA PHE A 420 -6.05 28.85 20.99
C PHE A 420 -7.45 29.45 20.83
N THR A 421 -8.49 28.63 20.99
CA THR A 421 -9.89 29.07 20.90
C THR A 421 -10.48 29.49 22.24
N ASN A 422 -9.73 29.43 23.34
CA ASN A 422 -10.25 29.67 24.71
C ASN A 422 -11.49 28.80 25.03
N ALA A 423 -11.48 27.54 24.59
CA ALA A 423 -12.53 26.58 24.91
C ALA A 423 -12.36 26.09 26.34
N ASP A 424 -12.97 26.81 27.29
CA ASP A 424 -13.02 26.45 28.70
C ASP A 424 -14.34 25.74 29.02
N THR A 425 -14.27 24.46 29.37
CA THR A 425 -15.44 23.62 29.70
C THR A 425 -16.35 24.28 30.74
N PHE A 426 -15.79 24.85 31.79
CA PHE A 426 -16.58 25.40 32.90
C PHE A 426 -17.24 26.71 32.53
N HIS A 427 -16.60 27.51 31.67
CA HIS A 427 -17.20 28.70 31.09
C HIS A 427 -18.30 28.35 30.11
N MET A 428 -18.04 27.42 29.19
CA MET A 428 -19.02 26.94 28.22
C MET A 428 -20.27 26.42 28.91
N LEU A 429 -20.12 25.56 29.92
CA LEU A 429 -21.23 25.04 30.71
C LEU A 429 -22.03 26.17 31.37
N ASN A 430 -21.34 27.12 32.01
CA ASN A 430 -21.99 28.24 32.69
C ASN A 430 -22.69 29.20 31.71
N ARG A 431 -22.12 29.43 30.53
CA ARG A 431 -22.71 30.29 29.49
C ARG A 431 -23.95 29.67 28.90
N VAL A 432 -23.88 28.40 28.48
CA VAL A 432 -25.00 27.68 27.87
C VAL A 432 -26.14 27.45 28.87
N SER A 433 -25.82 27.22 30.15
CA SER A 433 -26.85 27.04 31.18
C SER A 433 -27.57 28.35 31.54
N SER A 434 -26.87 29.49 31.49
CA SER A 434 -27.42 30.78 31.93
C SER A 434 -28.09 31.56 30.80
N ASP A 435 -27.71 31.32 29.55
CA ASP A 435 -28.16 32.08 28.38
C ASP A 435 -29.15 31.25 27.54
N GLU A 436 -30.44 31.60 27.59
CA GLU A 436 -31.51 30.86 26.90
C GLU A 436 -31.41 31.01 25.38
N THR A 437 -31.18 32.22 24.89
CA THR A 437 -31.08 32.51 23.45
C THR A 437 -29.93 31.75 22.78
N LEU A 438 -28.75 31.77 23.39
CA LEU A 438 -27.58 31.05 22.91
C LEU A 438 -27.83 29.53 22.87
N ARG A 439 -28.49 28.99 23.89
CA ARG A 439 -28.81 27.56 23.98
C ARG A 439 -29.82 27.13 22.90
N GLU A 440 -30.84 27.94 22.63
CA GLU A 440 -31.81 27.66 21.57
C GLU A 440 -31.15 27.61 20.19
N VAL A 441 -30.28 28.59 19.87
CA VAL A 441 -29.52 28.61 18.61
C VAL A 441 -28.67 27.36 18.47
N ILE A 442 -27.87 27.01 19.49
CA ILE A 442 -26.97 25.86 19.43
C ILE A 442 -27.78 24.55 19.31
N THR A 443 -28.83 24.37 20.11
CA THR A 443 -29.63 23.14 20.07
C THR A 443 -30.43 22.99 18.76
N SER A 444 -30.87 24.09 18.15
CA SER A 444 -31.47 24.09 16.81
C SER A 444 -30.50 23.57 15.76
N GLN A 445 -29.26 24.09 15.73
CA GLN A 445 -28.26 23.61 14.77
C GLN A 445 -27.88 22.15 15.02
N ALA A 446 -27.81 21.74 16.29
CA ALA A 446 -27.50 20.37 16.67
C ALA A 446 -28.52 19.35 16.16
N THR A 447 -29.81 19.71 16.08
CA THR A 447 -30.84 18.82 15.51
C THR A 447 -30.85 18.85 13.97
N GLN A 448 -30.50 19.98 13.34
CA GLN A 448 -30.42 20.10 11.88
C GLN A 448 -29.29 19.27 11.27
N ILE A 449 -28.07 19.30 11.84
CA ILE A 449 -26.89 18.56 11.32
C ILE A 449 -27.17 17.05 11.17
N ARG A 450 -28.02 16.46 12.02
CA ARG A 450 -28.43 15.06 11.89
C ARG A 450 -29.17 14.79 10.57
N SER A 451 -30.10 15.67 10.20
CA SER A 451 -30.91 15.49 9.00
C SER A 451 -30.06 15.56 7.72
N GLU A 452 -29.04 16.41 7.72
CA GLU A 452 -28.12 16.57 6.59
C GLU A 452 -27.10 15.43 6.47
N ILE A 453 -26.55 14.94 7.61
CA ILE A 453 -25.59 13.83 7.61
C ILE A 453 -26.23 12.50 7.17
N GLN A 454 -27.51 12.25 7.50
CA GLN A 454 -28.25 11.06 7.01
C GLN A 454 -28.61 11.13 5.52
N VAL A 455 -28.88 12.33 4.98
CA VAL A 455 -29.17 12.53 3.54
C VAL A 455 -27.89 12.47 2.70
N SER A 456 -26.75 12.92 3.23
CA SER A 456 -25.46 12.89 2.54
C SER A 456 -24.86 11.48 2.40
N SER A 457 -25.26 10.55 3.27
CA SER A 457 -24.84 9.14 3.22
C SER A 457 -25.70 8.27 2.29
N SER A 458 -26.78 8.80 1.72
CA SER A 458 -27.65 8.10 0.76
C SER A 458 -27.54 8.57 -0.70
N ASN A 459 -26.94 9.74 -0.97
CA ASN A 459 -26.75 10.26 -2.33
C ASN A 459 -25.28 10.60 -2.63
N SER A 460 -24.46 9.56 -2.82
CA SER A 460 -23.10 9.72 -3.36
C SER A 460 -23.13 9.79 -4.91
N GLN A 461 -23.89 10.71 -5.49
CA GLN A 461 -23.91 10.92 -6.95
C GLN A 461 -24.52 12.29 -7.33
N SER A 462 -23.87 13.38 -6.91
CA SER A 462 -23.94 14.64 -7.66
C SER A 462 -22.75 15.51 -7.27
N ALA A 463 -21.73 15.56 -8.14
CA ALA A 463 -20.63 16.49 -7.99
C ALA A 463 -21.13 17.91 -8.34
N LYS A 464 -21.56 18.67 -7.33
CA LYS A 464 -21.85 20.11 -7.47
C LYS A 464 -20.62 20.83 -8.02
N ARG A 465 -20.80 21.79 -8.92
CA ARG A 465 -19.67 22.52 -9.54
C ARG A 465 -19.01 23.43 -8.49
N PRO A 466 -17.68 23.68 -8.54
CA PRO A 466 -16.98 24.50 -7.54
C PRO A 466 -17.58 25.90 -7.31
N GLY A 467 -18.17 26.50 -8.36
CA GLY A 467 -18.82 27.82 -8.26
C GLY A 467 -20.16 27.82 -7.53
N GLU A 468 -20.92 26.73 -7.58
CA GLU A 468 -22.22 26.60 -6.88
C GLU A 468 -21.99 26.40 -5.38
N ILE A 469 -20.97 25.62 -5.01
CA ILE A 469 -20.56 25.41 -3.61
C ILE A 469 -20.06 26.72 -3.00
N ALA A 470 -19.29 27.52 -3.76
CA ALA A 470 -18.81 28.82 -3.28
C ALA A 470 -19.96 29.80 -3.01
N GLN A 471 -20.96 29.86 -3.90
CA GLN A 471 -22.14 30.70 -3.71
C GLN A 471 -23.02 30.23 -2.54
N GLU A 472 -23.20 28.91 -2.37
CA GLU A 472 -23.96 28.34 -1.26
C GLU A 472 -23.24 28.56 0.09
N LEU A 473 -21.91 28.41 0.15
CA LEU A 473 -21.11 28.77 1.32
C LEU A 473 -21.18 30.27 1.63
N GLU A 474 -21.21 31.13 0.62
CA GLU A 474 -21.27 32.58 0.81
C GLU A 474 -22.65 33.02 1.30
N MET A 475 -23.73 32.39 0.82
CA MET A 475 -25.08 32.59 1.36
C MET A 475 -25.21 32.07 2.79
N LEU A 476 -24.73 30.84 3.06
CA LEU A 476 -24.74 30.26 4.41
C LEU A 476 -23.90 31.11 5.36
N LYS A 477 -22.73 31.58 4.92
CA LYS A 477 -21.86 32.47 5.69
C LYS A 477 -22.58 33.77 6.02
N ASN A 478 -23.22 34.42 5.04
CA ASN A 478 -23.94 35.68 5.29
C ASN A 478 -25.14 35.51 6.24
N GLU A 479 -25.89 34.42 6.10
CA GLU A 479 -27.02 34.10 6.98
C GLU A 479 -26.54 33.75 8.41
N THR A 480 -25.45 32.99 8.50
CA THR A 480 -24.83 32.64 9.79
C THR A 480 -24.20 33.88 10.44
N ASP A 481 -23.51 34.74 9.68
CA ASP A 481 -22.88 35.98 10.14
C ASP A 481 -23.92 36.98 10.68
N GLN A 482 -25.13 37.02 10.10
CA GLN A 482 -26.23 37.87 10.57
C GLN A 482 -26.84 37.39 11.91
N VAL A 483 -26.81 36.08 12.19
CA VAL A 483 -27.27 35.49 13.47
C VAL A 483 -26.16 35.53 14.53
N LEU A 484 -24.91 35.39 14.10
CA LEU A 484 -23.70 35.36 14.95
C LEU A 484 -23.18 36.75 15.33
N SER A 485 -23.50 37.81 14.58
CA SER A 485 -23.06 39.19 14.87
C SER A 485 -23.53 39.71 16.23
N ASP A 486 -24.66 39.18 16.74
CA ASP A 486 -25.31 39.67 17.95
C ASP A 486 -24.94 38.85 19.20
N MET A 487 -24.26 37.70 19.04
CA MET A 487 -23.98 36.75 20.13
C MET A 487 -22.56 36.21 20.10
N SER A 488 -21.76 36.61 21.11
CA SER A 488 -20.46 35.98 21.34
C SER A 488 -20.63 34.52 21.77
N LEU A 489 -20.15 33.59 20.94
CA LEU A 489 -20.06 32.17 21.29
C LEU A 489 -19.30 31.98 22.62
N PRO A 490 -19.55 30.90 23.37
CA PRO A 490 -18.89 30.63 24.64
C PRO A 490 -17.43 30.14 24.50
N ILE A 491 -16.88 30.29 23.30
CA ILE A 491 -15.50 30.09 22.90
C ILE A 491 -15.01 31.43 22.34
N THR A 492 -13.70 31.64 22.21
CA THR A 492 -12.95 32.84 21.79
C THR A 492 -12.37 33.70 22.89
N TRP A 493 -11.28 34.39 22.53
CA TRP A 493 -10.54 35.34 23.35
C TRP A 493 -11.13 36.76 23.25
N ASN A 494 -12.44 36.92 23.43
CA ASN A 494 -13.05 38.26 23.46
C ASN A 494 -13.22 38.77 24.91
N PRO A 495 -13.32 40.10 25.11
CA PRO A 495 -13.47 40.68 26.45
C PRO A 495 -14.70 40.19 27.22
N SER A 496 -15.81 39.89 26.52
CA SER A 496 -17.06 39.45 27.15
C SER A 496 -16.95 38.03 27.72
N ASN A 497 -16.25 37.11 27.05
CA ASN A 497 -15.96 35.78 27.57
C ASN A 497 -14.90 35.83 28.67
N LEU A 498 -13.79 36.50 28.41
CA LEU A 498 -12.64 36.51 29.32
C LEU A 498 -12.96 37.21 30.65
N SER A 499 -13.76 38.28 30.63
CA SER A 499 -14.24 38.93 31.85
C SER A 499 -15.12 38.00 32.70
N ARG A 500 -16.00 37.21 32.08
CA ARG A 500 -16.85 36.23 32.78
C ARG A 500 -16.03 35.06 33.34
N GLN A 501 -15.05 34.55 32.58
CA GLN A 501 -14.13 33.51 33.03
C GLN A 501 -13.31 33.94 34.25
N LEU A 502 -12.83 35.19 34.23
CA LEU A 502 -12.02 35.77 35.29
C LEU A 502 -12.85 36.42 36.41
N GLY A 503 -14.18 36.45 36.28
CA GLY A 503 -15.09 37.09 37.23
C GLY A 503 -14.78 38.57 37.42
N CYS A 504 -14.55 39.30 36.33
CA CYS A 504 -14.27 40.73 36.31
C CYS A 504 -15.53 41.51 35.87
N ALA A 505 -15.71 42.72 36.45
CA ALA A 505 -16.78 43.63 36.04
C ALA A 505 -16.40 44.30 34.71
N TYR A 506 -16.90 43.75 33.60
CA TYR A 506 -16.73 44.32 32.26
C TYR A 506 -18.07 44.77 31.71
N ASN A 507 -18.17 46.04 31.33
CA ASN A 507 -19.38 46.61 30.74
C ASN A 507 -19.18 46.75 29.22
N PRO A 508 -19.78 45.87 28.39
CA PRO A 508 -19.62 45.90 26.94
C PRO A 508 -20.17 47.18 26.29
N ILE A 509 -21.13 47.86 26.94
CA ILE A 509 -21.79 49.08 26.43
C ILE A 509 -20.83 50.29 26.43
N ALA A 510 -19.84 50.31 27.33
CA ALA A 510 -18.85 51.39 27.36
C ALA A 510 -17.82 51.31 26.21
N ASP A 511 -17.58 50.10 25.67
CA ASP A 511 -16.65 49.87 24.56
C ASP A 511 -17.31 49.96 23.18
N ALA A 512 -18.61 49.68 23.08
CA ALA A 512 -19.38 49.85 21.85
C ALA A 512 -19.36 51.30 21.32
N ASN A 513 -19.17 52.29 22.20
CA ASN A 513 -19.05 53.70 21.85
C ASN A 513 -17.61 54.12 21.50
N ALA A 514 -16.60 53.25 21.69
CA ALA A 514 -15.19 53.61 21.58
C ALA A 514 -14.51 53.25 20.25
N GLN A 515 -15.03 52.30 19.46
CA GLN A 515 -14.66 52.10 18.05
C GLN A 515 -15.48 50.97 17.41
N GLN A 516 -16.10 51.25 16.26
CA GLN A 516 -16.73 50.27 15.38
C GLN A 516 -15.70 49.19 14.96
N SER A 517 -15.73 48.04 15.61
CA SER A 517 -15.27 46.76 15.03
C SER A 517 -16.34 45.72 15.29
N THR A 518 -17.12 45.42 14.25
CA THR A 518 -18.30 44.55 14.24
C THR A 518 -17.96 43.05 14.19
N ASP A 519 -16.72 42.66 14.47
CA ASP A 519 -16.31 41.26 14.45
C ASP A 519 -16.12 40.72 15.89
N PRO A 520 -17.12 40.03 16.46
CA PRO A 520 -17.05 39.44 17.80
C PRO A 520 -16.01 38.31 17.93
N TYR A 521 -15.34 37.94 16.83
CA TYR A 521 -14.35 36.87 16.72
C TYR A 521 -12.91 37.37 16.50
N ALA A 522 -12.70 38.68 16.37
CA ALA A 522 -11.37 39.27 16.24
C ALA A 522 -10.49 39.01 17.49
N LEU A 523 -9.19 38.81 17.27
CA LEU A 523 -8.22 38.69 18.36
C LEU A 523 -8.20 39.98 19.21
N LEU A 524 -8.13 39.82 20.53
CA LEU A 524 -8.07 40.90 21.52
C LEU A 524 -7.11 42.02 21.11
N THR A 525 -7.64 43.22 20.84
CA THR A 525 -6.81 44.40 20.58
C THR A 525 -6.10 44.84 21.86
N ARG A 526 -4.99 45.57 21.72
CA ARG A 526 -4.24 46.11 22.87
C ARG A 526 -5.10 47.02 23.75
N GLN A 527 -6.05 47.75 23.17
CA GLN A 527 -6.97 48.63 23.89
C GLN A 527 -7.99 47.84 24.71
N GLN A 528 -8.68 46.88 24.08
CA GLN A 528 -9.63 45.97 24.73
C GLN A 528 -8.96 45.19 25.87
N TRP A 529 -7.73 44.73 25.67
CA TRP A 529 -6.95 44.06 26.72
C TRP A 529 -6.70 44.98 27.92
N ASN A 530 -6.27 46.23 27.69
CA ASN A 530 -5.97 47.16 28.77
C ASN A 530 -7.23 47.54 29.57
N GLN A 531 -8.38 47.64 28.91
CA GLN A 531 -9.67 47.87 29.56
C GLN A 531 -10.07 46.68 30.44
N LEU A 532 -9.99 45.46 29.88
CA LEU A 532 -10.22 44.24 30.65
C LEU A 532 -9.30 44.15 31.87
N TYR A 533 -8.01 44.43 31.71
CA TYR A 533 -7.04 44.44 32.80
C TYR A 533 -7.42 45.44 33.90
N ARG A 534 -7.80 46.67 33.55
CA ARG A 534 -8.27 47.69 34.52
C ARG A 534 -9.49 47.23 35.30
N SER A 535 -10.48 46.68 34.60
CA SER A 535 -11.68 46.09 35.18
C SER A 535 -11.35 44.94 36.13
N CYS A 536 -10.45 44.05 35.74
CA CYS A 536 -10.05 42.91 36.56
C CYS A 536 -9.23 43.30 37.81
N MET A 537 -8.45 44.37 37.72
CA MET A 537 -7.64 44.90 38.82
C MET A 537 -8.40 45.90 39.71
N ASN A 538 -9.67 46.20 39.40
CA ASN A 538 -10.50 47.22 40.06
C ASN A 538 -9.83 48.61 40.13
N LYS A 539 -9.18 49.01 39.02
CA LYS A 539 -8.44 50.29 38.89
C LYS A 539 -8.81 51.01 37.59
N PRO A 540 -9.93 51.74 37.55
CA PRO A 540 -10.46 52.34 36.31
C PRO A 540 -9.53 53.38 35.67
N ASP A 541 -8.80 54.16 36.47
CA ASP A 541 -7.95 55.26 35.99
C ASP A 541 -6.46 54.93 35.88
N ALA A 542 -6.07 53.67 36.07
CA ALA A 542 -4.67 53.29 36.04
C ALA A 542 -4.06 53.45 34.63
N LYS A 543 -2.94 54.17 34.54
CA LYS A 543 -2.08 54.17 33.34
C LYS A 543 -1.44 52.80 33.20
N VAL A 544 -1.82 52.07 32.16
CA VAL A 544 -1.32 50.71 31.90
C VAL A 544 -0.07 50.82 31.03
N THR A 545 1.11 50.86 31.66
CA THR A 545 2.42 50.94 30.98
C THR A 545 3.16 49.61 30.94
N ALA A 546 2.75 48.63 31.75
CA ALA A 546 3.37 47.32 31.81
C ALA A 546 3.16 46.49 30.52
N PRO A 547 4.10 45.62 30.14
CA PRO A 547 3.91 44.68 29.03
C PRO A 547 2.82 43.64 29.36
N VAL A 548 2.17 43.07 28.33
CA VAL A 548 1.05 42.10 28.48
C VAL A 548 1.40 40.97 29.44
N TRP A 549 2.57 40.36 29.30
CA TRP A 549 2.97 39.21 30.13
C TRP A 549 3.01 39.57 31.62
N LEU A 550 3.46 40.78 31.98
CA LEU A 550 3.48 41.24 33.37
C LEU A 550 2.08 41.58 33.89
N GLN A 551 1.19 42.05 33.02
CA GLN A 551 -0.21 42.25 33.37
C GLN A 551 -0.90 40.90 33.66
N VAL A 552 -0.64 39.88 32.84
CA VAL A 552 -1.15 38.52 33.05
C VAL A 552 -0.64 37.95 34.37
N THR A 553 0.65 38.07 34.69
CA THR A 553 1.18 37.56 35.96
C THR A 553 0.55 38.25 37.17
N GLN A 554 0.31 39.57 37.10
CA GLN A 554 -0.41 40.30 38.15
C GLN A 554 -1.85 39.82 38.31
N MET A 555 -2.55 39.56 37.20
CA MET A 555 -3.91 39.02 37.24
C MET A 555 -3.94 37.59 37.80
N ILE A 556 -2.97 36.75 37.47
CA ILE A 556 -2.82 35.40 38.04
C ILE A 556 -2.63 35.47 39.55
N MET A 557 -1.77 36.36 40.04
CA MET A 557 -1.53 36.54 41.48
C MET A 557 -2.77 37.05 42.22
N LEU A 558 -3.56 37.93 41.60
CA LEU A 558 -4.78 38.47 42.20
C LEU A 558 -5.97 37.49 42.16
N LYS A 559 -6.09 36.71 41.09
CA LYS A 559 -7.21 35.79 40.85
C LYS A 559 -6.75 34.36 40.53
N PRO A 560 -5.97 33.71 41.42
CA PRO A 560 -5.36 32.41 41.13
C PRO A 560 -6.40 31.32 40.83
N PHE A 561 -7.52 31.31 41.55
CA PHE A 561 -8.59 30.34 41.35
C PHE A 561 -9.29 30.46 40.00
N ALA A 562 -9.42 31.68 39.46
CA ALA A 562 -10.06 31.89 38.16
C ALA A 562 -9.18 31.35 37.02
N PHE A 563 -7.87 31.63 37.07
CA PHE A 563 -6.91 31.06 36.12
C PHE A 563 -6.78 29.54 36.27
N LEU A 564 -6.78 29.01 37.49
CA LEU A 564 -6.76 27.56 37.72
C LEU A 564 -8.00 26.88 37.14
N ARG A 565 -9.18 27.50 37.31
CA ARG A 565 -10.43 27.02 36.71
C ARG A 565 -10.38 27.08 35.18
N MET A 566 -9.83 28.15 34.61
CA MET A 566 -9.69 28.30 33.16
C MET A 566 -8.74 27.23 32.59
N ILE A 567 -7.58 27.03 33.21
CA ILE A 567 -6.59 26.03 32.78
C ILE A 567 -7.14 24.61 32.92
N SER A 568 -7.85 24.30 34.02
CA SER A 568 -8.51 23.00 34.16
C SER A 568 -9.66 22.83 33.17
N GLY A 569 -10.37 23.90 32.84
CA GLY A 569 -11.36 23.95 31.77
C GLY A 569 -10.76 23.63 30.40
N TRP A 570 -9.63 24.24 30.04
CA TRP A 570 -8.89 23.91 28.82
C TRP A 570 -8.35 22.48 28.83
N PHE A 571 -7.95 21.97 29.99
CA PHE A 571 -7.49 20.59 30.10
C PHE A 571 -8.62 19.60 29.79
N ILE A 572 -9.81 19.81 30.37
CA ILE A 572 -10.99 18.99 30.09
C ILE A 572 -11.39 19.14 28.63
N SER A 573 -11.42 20.36 28.10
CA SER A 573 -11.78 20.62 26.71
C SER A 573 -10.76 20.01 25.73
N GLY A 574 -9.46 20.02 26.04
CA GLY A 574 -8.45 19.40 25.19
C GLY A 574 -8.59 17.88 25.13
N ILE A 575 -8.89 17.22 26.26
CA ILE A 575 -9.22 15.79 26.28
C ILE A 575 -10.50 15.54 25.47
N ALA A 576 -11.55 16.34 25.70
CA ALA A 576 -12.84 16.22 25.01
C ALA A 576 -12.68 16.34 23.49
N ILE A 577 -11.94 17.34 23.01
CA ILE A 577 -11.63 17.53 21.58
C ILE A 577 -10.80 16.35 21.05
N GLY A 578 -9.83 15.87 21.82
CA GLY A 578 -9.00 14.72 21.48
C GLY A 578 -9.73 13.37 21.41
N MET A 579 -10.97 13.27 21.92
CA MET A 579 -11.81 12.06 21.77
C MET A 579 -12.26 11.84 20.33
N GLY A 580 -12.28 12.90 19.52
CA GLY A 580 -12.62 12.85 18.10
C GLY A 580 -14.11 12.97 17.81
N ALA A 581 -14.43 13.40 16.58
CA ALA A 581 -15.80 13.65 16.15
C ALA A 581 -16.75 12.44 16.23
N PRO A 582 -16.34 11.19 15.90
CA PRO A 582 -17.23 10.03 15.96
C PRO A 582 -17.83 9.78 17.35
N PHE A 583 -17.07 10.04 18.43
CA PHE A 583 -17.55 9.90 19.80
C PHE A 583 -18.69 10.88 20.10
N TRP A 584 -18.48 12.17 19.81
CA TRP A 584 -19.48 13.21 20.05
C TRP A 584 -20.69 13.10 19.14
N PHE A 585 -20.52 12.60 17.91
CA PHE A 585 -21.63 12.34 16.99
C PHE A 585 -22.55 11.22 17.48
N ASP A 586 -21.99 10.09 17.94
CA ASP A 586 -22.77 9.00 18.53
C ASP A 586 -23.50 9.49 19.80
N LEU A 587 -22.81 10.24 20.66
CA LEU A 587 -23.42 10.81 21.87
C LEU A 587 -24.56 11.79 21.53
N LEU A 588 -24.35 12.69 20.56
CA LEU A 588 -25.38 13.63 20.10
C LEU A 588 -26.60 12.87 19.56
N SER A 589 -26.37 11.84 18.75
CA SER A 589 -27.41 11.01 18.15
C SER A 589 -28.30 10.36 19.21
N ARG A 590 -27.68 9.80 20.26
CA ARG A 590 -28.39 9.19 21.39
C ARG A 590 -29.21 10.22 22.17
N LEU A 591 -28.64 11.39 22.46
CA LEU A 591 -29.31 12.44 23.25
C LEU A 591 -30.50 13.07 22.51
N VAL A 592 -30.36 13.34 21.21
CA VAL A 592 -31.45 13.86 20.38
C VAL A 592 -32.60 12.85 20.26
N ASN A 593 -32.30 11.55 20.15
CA ASN A 593 -33.33 10.51 20.14
C ASN A 593 -34.14 10.47 21.45
N VAL A 594 -33.46 10.61 22.59
CA VAL A 594 -34.12 10.69 23.91
C VAL A 594 -34.99 11.95 24.01
N ARG A 595 -34.51 13.10 23.50
CA ARG A 595 -35.28 14.35 23.45
C ARG A 595 -36.57 14.18 22.64
N ASN A 596 -36.50 13.50 21.49
CA ASN A 596 -37.65 13.32 20.60
C ASN A 596 -38.66 12.27 21.12
N ALA A 597 -38.20 11.24 21.85
CA ALA A 597 -39.08 10.22 22.43
C ALA A 597 -39.92 10.74 23.62
N GLY A 598 -39.53 11.86 24.23
CA GLY A 598 -40.20 12.46 25.40
C GLY A 598 -41.29 13.51 25.12
N GLY A 599 -41.71 13.72 23.87
CA GLY A 599 -42.77 14.68 23.52
C GLY A 599 -44.15 14.27 24.06
N LYS A 600 -44.91 15.21 24.67
CA LYS A 600 -46.24 14.97 25.27
C LYS A 600 -47.21 14.27 24.30
N PRO A 601 -48.05 13.31 24.75
CA PRO A 601 -49.16 12.81 23.94
C PRO A 601 -50.10 13.95 23.60
N LYS A 602 -50.60 13.97 22.35
CA LYS A 602 -51.65 14.91 21.91
C LYS A 602 -52.84 14.78 22.88
N SER A 603 -53.22 15.87 23.53
CA SER A 603 -54.53 15.94 24.19
C SER A 603 -55.61 15.76 23.12
N SER A 604 -56.32 14.64 23.17
CA SER A 604 -57.60 14.48 22.51
C SER A 604 -58.55 15.52 23.10
N ALA A 605 -58.80 16.59 22.34
CA ALA A 605 -59.92 17.48 22.61
C ALA A 605 -61.21 16.75 22.20
N GLU A 606 -62.12 16.60 23.16
CA GLU A 606 -63.56 16.49 22.95
C GLU A 606 -64.14 17.88 22.66
#